data_AF-A0A7S2XGG4-F1
#
_entry.id   AF-A0A7S2XGG4-F1
#
_cell.length_a   1.000
_cell.length_b   1.000
_cell.length_c   1.000
_cell.angle_alpha   90.00
_cell.angle_beta   90.00
_cell.angle_gamma   90.00
#
_symmetry.space_group_name_H-M   'P 1'
#
loop_
_entity.id
_entity.type
_entity.pdbx_description
1 polymer ?
#
loop_
_entity_poly.entity_id
_entity_poly.type
_entity_poly.pdbx_seq_one_letter_code
_entity_poly.pdbx_strand_id
1 'polypeptide(L)'
;ADQRHQERRVNAVVALATFVDCGPALKAVEPHCNTVITACLQSSTYKKRKQVRILALECLSKLTLLPYEKLHGRKMDVINGLAKSLDDPKRAVRKAAVNTRNAWCVLSG
;
A
#
# COMPACT_ATOMS: atom_id res chain seq x y z
N ALA A 1 21.29 12.40 -6.91
CA ALA A 1 21.10 10.95 -6.66
C ALA A 1 19.66 10.62 -6.25
N ASP A 2 19.01 11.49 -5.47
CA ASP A 2 17.75 11.22 -4.78
C ASP A 2 16.54 10.88 -5.69
N GLN A 3 16.34 11.64 -6.77
CA GLN A 3 15.19 11.43 -7.66
C GLN A 3 15.19 10.08 -8.38
N ARG A 4 16.36 9.59 -8.81
CA ARG A 4 16.48 8.27 -9.48
C ARG A 4 16.19 7.12 -8.53
N HIS A 5 16.62 7.22 -7.27
CA HIS A 5 16.27 6.23 -6.26
C HIS A 5 14.78 6.23 -5.95
N GLN A 6 14.17 7.41 -5.83
CA GLN A 6 12.72 7.51 -5.60
C GLN A 6 11.91 6.95 -6.78
N GLU A 7 12.33 7.20 -8.02
CA GLU A 7 11.69 6.65 -9.21
C GLU A 7 11.83 5.13 -9.30
N ARG A 8 13.01 4.57 -8.97
CA ARG A 8 13.21 3.11 -8.89
C ARG A 8 12.27 2.46 -7.87
N ARG A 9 12.13 3.06 -6.68
CA ARG A 9 11.24 2.58 -5.62
C ARG A 9 9.78 2.62 -6.05
N VAL A 10 9.36 3.72 -6.68
CA VAL A 10 8.02 3.89 -7.24
C VAL A 10 7.72 2.83 -8.29
N ASN A 11 8.65 2.57 -9.21
CA ASN A 11 8.46 1.55 -10.24
C ASN A 11 8.35 0.13 -9.64
N ALA A 12 9.12 -0.17 -8.60
CA ALA A 12 9.01 -1.45 -7.89
C ALA A 12 7.64 -1.62 -7.22
N VAL A 13 7.09 -0.58 -6.58
CA VAL A 13 5.75 -0.63 -5.97
C VAL A 13 4.66 -0.78 -7.03
N VAL A 14 4.78 -0.10 -8.16
CA VAL A 14 3.85 -0.27 -9.29
C VAL A 14 3.87 -1.70 -9.81
N ALA A 15 5.05 -2.28 -10.01
CA ALA A 15 5.18 -3.67 -10.43
C ALA A 15 4.54 -4.60 -9.40
N LEU A 16 4.89 -4.49 -8.11
CA LEU A 16 4.31 -5.29 -7.04
C LEU A 16 2.78 -5.17 -6.99
N ALA A 17 2.23 -3.96 -7.10
CA ALA A 17 0.79 -3.75 -7.11
C ALA A 17 0.10 -4.48 -8.27
N THR A 18 0.68 -4.43 -9.48
CA THR A 18 0.17 -5.17 -10.63
C THR A 18 0.34 -6.68 -10.50
N PHE A 19 1.38 -7.14 -9.81
CA PHE A 19 1.64 -8.57 -9.60
C PHE A 19 0.74 -9.17 -8.52
N VAL A 20 0.43 -8.42 -7.45
CA VAL A 20 -0.34 -8.90 -6.30
C VAL A 20 -1.79 -9.26 -6.65
N ASP A 21 -2.31 -8.82 -7.81
CA ASP A 21 -3.59 -9.31 -8.33
C ASP A 21 -3.56 -10.79 -8.75
N CYS A 22 -2.38 -11.38 -8.98
CA CYS A 22 -2.21 -12.80 -9.19
C CYS A 22 -2.04 -13.50 -7.82
N GLY A 23 -3.02 -14.29 -7.37
CA GLY A 23 -2.99 -14.97 -6.06
C GLY A 23 -1.67 -15.65 -5.64
N PRO A 24 -0.92 -16.33 -6.55
CA PRO A 24 0.40 -16.89 -6.23
C PRO A 24 1.44 -15.83 -5.83
N ALA A 25 1.39 -14.64 -6.42
CA ALA A 25 2.33 -13.56 -6.13
C ALA A 25 2.11 -12.96 -4.74
N LEU A 26 0.87 -12.96 -4.23
CA LEU A 26 0.58 -12.50 -2.87
C LEU A 26 1.30 -13.35 -1.81
N LYS A 27 1.31 -14.68 -1.97
CA LYS A 27 2.04 -15.58 -1.06
C LYS A 27 3.55 -15.32 -1.08
N ALA A 28 4.11 -15.03 -2.25
CA ALA A 28 5.53 -14.68 -2.37
C ALA A 28 5.89 -13.36 -1.66
N VAL A 29 4.92 -12.47 -1.46
CA VAL A 29 5.11 -11.18 -0.76
C VAL A 29 5.06 -11.34 0.77
N GLU A 30 4.46 -12.40 1.30
CA GLU A 30 4.26 -12.60 2.74
C GLU A 30 5.55 -12.44 3.59
N PRO A 31 6.71 -13.02 3.23
CA PRO A 31 7.96 -12.86 4.00
C PRO A 31 8.48 -11.42 4.01
N HIS A 32 8.04 -10.59 3.06
CA HIS A 32 8.50 -9.22 2.85
C HIS A 32 7.43 -8.17 3.17
N CYS A 33 6.31 -8.58 3.78
CA CYS A 33 5.14 -7.73 4.00
C CYS A 33 5.49 -6.40 4.70
N ASN A 34 6.35 -6.39 5.73
CA ASN A 34 6.76 -5.16 6.43
C ASN A 34 7.43 -4.13 5.51
N THR A 35 8.34 -4.61 4.65
CA THR A 35 9.04 -3.78 3.67
C THR A 35 8.06 -3.25 2.62
N VAL A 36 7.17 -4.11 2.13
CA VAL A 36 6.15 -3.74 1.13
C VAL A 36 5.18 -2.71 1.71
N ILE A 37 4.69 -2.90 2.95
CA ILE A 37 3.82 -1.95 3.65
C ILE A 37 4.49 -0.58 3.73
N THR A 38 5.75 -0.54 4.17
CA THR A 38 6.50 0.71 4.31
C THR A 38 6.66 1.42 2.97
N ALA A 39 7.02 0.69 1.92
CA ALA A 39 7.18 1.23 0.57
C ALA A 39 5.86 1.75 0.01
N CYS A 40 4.74 1.05 0.25
CA CYS A 40 3.43 1.46 -0.21
C CYS A 40 2.92 2.69 0.54
N LEU A 41 3.09 2.78 1.87
CA LEU A 41 2.73 3.97 2.64
C LEU A 41 3.47 5.21 2.12
N GLN A 42 4.77 5.10 1.86
CA GLN A 42 5.53 6.22 1.30
C GLN A 42 5.07 6.56 -0.12
N SER A 43 4.81 5.56 -0.95
CA SER A 43 4.36 5.75 -2.33
C SER A 43 2.93 6.30 -2.44
N SER A 44 2.08 6.04 -1.44
CA SER A 44 0.69 6.54 -1.35
C SER A 44 0.59 8.06 -1.23
N THR A 45 1.70 8.74 -0.95
CA THR A 45 1.81 10.21 -0.87
C THR A 45 2.69 10.80 -1.98
N TYR A 46 3.08 9.99 -2.98
CA TYR A 46 3.97 10.43 -4.05
C TYR A 46 3.33 11.53 -4.91
N LYS A 47 3.90 12.73 -4.81
CA LYS A 47 3.30 13.96 -5.40
C LYS A 47 3.19 13.90 -6.93
N LYS A 48 4.21 13.36 -7.61
CA LYS A 48 4.36 13.51 -9.07
C LYS A 48 3.35 12.67 -9.88
N ARG A 49 2.91 11.52 -9.37
CA ARG A 49 2.08 10.58 -10.15
C ARG A 49 0.90 10.09 -9.33
N LYS A 50 -0.31 10.51 -9.72
CA LYS A 50 -1.58 10.05 -9.14
C LYS A 50 -1.70 8.52 -9.19
N GLN A 51 -1.33 7.91 -10.31
CA GLN A 51 -1.45 6.46 -10.51
C GLN A 51 -0.64 5.66 -9.49
N VAL A 52 0.56 6.12 -9.14
CA VAL A 52 1.42 5.49 -8.15
C VAL A 52 0.75 5.48 -6.77
N ARG A 53 0.10 6.59 -6.40
CA ARG A 53 -0.62 6.68 -5.13
C ARG A 53 -1.76 5.68 -5.07
N ILE A 54 -2.54 5.57 -6.14
CA ILE A 54 -3.66 4.61 -6.24
C ILE A 54 -3.15 3.17 -6.13
N LEU A 55 -2.17 2.79 -6.96
CA LEU A 55 -1.62 1.44 -6.96
C LEU A 55 -0.99 1.05 -5.62
N ALA A 56 -0.34 1.98 -4.93
CA ALA A 56 0.21 1.73 -3.61
C ALA A 56 -0.90 1.47 -2.55
N LEU A 57 -2.01 2.20 -2.62
CA LEU A 57 -3.17 2.01 -1.75
C LEU A 57 -3.89 0.69 -2.04
N GLU A 58 -4.06 0.35 -3.32
CA GLU A 58 -4.64 -0.92 -3.75
C GLU A 58 -3.77 -2.10 -3.31
N CYS A 59 -2.45 -2.02 -3.48
CA CYS A 59 -1.50 -3.01 -2.97
C CYS A 59 -1.65 -3.20 -1.45
N LEU A 60 -1.67 -2.12 -0.67
CA LEU A 60 -1.94 -2.19 0.78
C LEU A 60 -3.27 -2.87 1.09
N SER A 61 -4.32 -2.62 0.31
CA SER A 61 -5.62 -3.27 0.49
C SER A 61 -5.57 -4.76 0.19
N LYS A 62 -4.76 -5.20 -0.77
CA LYS A 62 -4.61 -6.64 -1.10
C LYS A 62 -3.79 -7.39 -0.06
N LEU A 63 -2.86 -6.72 0.61
CA LEU A 63 -2.09 -7.33 1.71
C LEU A 63 -2.98 -7.80 2.86
N THR A 64 -4.20 -7.25 3.03
CA THR A 64 -5.14 -7.70 4.07
C THR A 64 -5.68 -9.11 3.84
N LEU A 65 -5.38 -9.73 2.69
CA LEU A 65 -5.68 -11.12 2.39
C LEU A 65 -4.63 -12.10 2.97
N LEU A 66 -3.51 -11.60 3.50
CA LEU A 66 -2.53 -12.40 4.25
C LEU A 66 -3.05 -12.73 5.65
N PRO A 67 -2.52 -13.79 6.31
CA PRO A 67 -2.91 -14.15 7.67
C PRO A 67 -2.73 -13.00 8.68
N TYR A 68 -3.67 -12.86 9.62
CA TYR A 68 -3.68 -11.76 10.60
C TYR A 68 -2.40 -11.72 11.45
N GLU A 69 -1.81 -12.87 11.76
CA GLU A 69 -0.57 -12.99 12.52
C GLU A 69 0.61 -12.30 11.83
N LYS A 70 0.56 -12.14 10.50
CA LYS A 70 1.59 -11.42 9.74
C LYS A 70 1.37 -9.91 9.73
N LEU A 71 0.12 -9.46 9.94
CA LEU A 71 -0.28 -8.07 9.72
C LEU A 71 -0.53 -7.28 11.01
N HIS A 72 -0.94 -7.95 12.09
CA HIS A 72 -1.43 -7.29 13.30
C HIS A 72 -0.45 -6.26 13.88
N GLY A 73 0.85 -6.56 13.87
CA GLY A 73 1.90 -5.66 14.35
C GLY A 73 2.04 -4.34 13.56
N ARG A 74 1.48 -4.28 12.34
CA ARG A 74 1.52 -3.09 11.47
C ARG A 74 0.16 -2.43 11.29
N LYS A 75 -0.90 -2.97 11.88
CA LYS A 75 -2.28 -2.50 11.68
C LYS A 75 -2.42 -1.00 11.98
N MET A 76 -1.96 -0.57 13.15
CA MET A 76 -2.04 0.84 13.56
C MET A 76 -1.14 1.76 12.73
N ASP A 77 0.06 1.30 12.36
CA ASP A 77 0.97 2.04 11.49
C ASP A 77 0.32 2.34 10.13
N VAL A 78 -0.38 1.36 9.55
CA VAL A 78 -1.07 1.55 8.28
C VAL A 78 -2.26 2.50 8.44
N ILE A 79 -3.13 2.27 9.43
CA ILE A 79 -4.32 3.10 9.66
C ILE A 79 -3.95 4.58 9.86
N ASN A 80 -2.87 4.84 10.61
CA ASN A 80 -2.38 6.19 10.86
C ASN A 80 -1.63 6.76 9.64
N GLY A 81 -0.81 5.94 8.97
CA GLY A 81 -0.05 6.34 7.79
C GLY A 81 -0.93 6.75 6.60
N LEU A 82 -2.16 6.24 6.53
CA LEU A 82 -3.13 6.57 5.48
C LEU A 82 -3.76 7.97 5.63
N ALA A 83 -3.58 8.67 6.77
CA ALA A 83 -4.21 9.97 7.02
C ALA A 83 -3.96 10.98 5.89
N LYS A 84 -2.71 11.08 5.40
CA LYS A 84 -2.35 11.99 4.30
C LYS A 84 -3.03 11.67 2.98
N SER A 85 -3.32 10.40 2.71
CA SER A 85 -3.98 9.97 1.47
C SER A 85 -5.50 10.15 1.53
N LEU A 86 -6.09 10.23 2.73
CA LEU A 86 -7.51 10.59 2.90
C LEU A 86 -7.77 12.05 2.52
N ASP A 87 -6.81 12.92 2.75
CA ASP A 87 -6.87 14.35 2.38
C ASP A 87 -6.28 14.63 0.99
N ASP A 88 -6.08 13.61 0.15
CA ASP A 88 -5.50 13.80 -1.18
C ASP A 88 -6.38 14.73 -2.05
N PRO A 89 -5.80 15.67 -2.82
CA PRO A 89 -6.57 16.57 -3.68
C PRO A 89 -7.40 15.83 -4.74
N LYS A 90 -7.06 14.59 -5.09
CA LYS A 90 -7.75 13.81 -6.12
C LYS A 90 -8.76 12.83 -5.49
N ARG A 91 -10.04 12.97 -5.84
CA ARG A 91 -11.14 12.10 -5.39
C ARG A 91 -10.84 10.60 -5.54
N ALA A 92 -10.23 10.20 -6.66
CA ALA A 92 -9.89 8.79 -6.90
C ALA A 92 -8.88 8.24 -5.88
N VAL A 93 -7.91 9.05 -5.45
CA VAL A 93 -6.93 8.66 -4.42
C VAL A 93 -7.62 8.56 -3.07
N ARG A 94 -8.48 9.54 -2.72
CA ARG A 94 -9.27 9.49 -1.48
C ARG A 94 -10.14 8.24 -1.40
N LYS A 95 -10.82 7.88 -2.50
CA LYS A 95 -11.64 6.65 -2.57
C LYS A 95 -10.80 5.40 -2.31
N ALA A 96 -9.63 5.28 -2.96
CA ALA A 96 -8.71 4.18 -2.70
C ALA A 96 -8.26 4.16 -1.23
N ALA A 97 -7.90 5.32 -0.66
CA ALA A 97 -7.44 5.42 0.72
C ALA A 97 -8.53 5.02 1.74
N VAL A 98 -9.78 5.41 1.52
CA VAL A 98 -10.92 4.99 2.36
C VAL A 98 -11.11 3.48 2.29
N ASN A 99 -11.12 2.91 1.08
CA ASN A 99 -11.27 1.46 0.89
C ASN A 99 -10.15 0.69 1.60
N THR A 100 -8.89 1.11 1.41
CA THR A 100 -7.74 0.52 2.08
C THR A 100 -7.89 0.63 3.60
N ARG A 101 -8.18 1.82 4.14
CA ARG A 101 -8.30 2.01 5.59
C ARG A 101 -9.41 1.13 6.18
N ASN A 102 -10.55 1.02 5.51
CA ASN A 102 -11.65 0.16 5.94
C ASN A 102 -11.22 -1.31 6.00
N ALA A 103 -10.56 -1.81 4.96
CA ALA A 103 -10.05 -3.19 4.92
C ALA A 103 -9.08 -3.48 6.08
N TRP A 104 -8.23 -2.52 6.43
CA TRP A 104 -7.31 -2.65 7.57
C TRP A 104 -7.99 -2.53 8.93
N CYS A 105 -9.02 -1.67 9.07
CA CYS A 105 -9.76 -1.51 10.32
C CYS A 105 -10.47 -2.79 10.75
N VAL A 106 -11.09 -3.50 9.80
CA VAL A 106 -11.87 -4.72 10.04
C VAL A 106 -11.02 -5.98 10.23
N LEU A 107 -9.69 -5.89 10.08
CA LEU A 107 -8.80 -7.02 10.39
C LEU A 107 -8.96 -7.43 11.86
N SER A 108 -9.44 -8.64 12.09
CA SER A 108 -9.54 -9.28 13.40
C SER A 108 -8.91 -10.66 13.34
N GLY A 109 -8.30 -11.09 14.44
CA GLY A 109 -7.87 -12.48 14.65
C GLY A 109 -8.96 -13.31 15.30
#